data_AF-A0A6F8Y0K7-F1
#
_entry.id   AF-A0A6F8Y0K7-F1
#
_cell.length_a   1.000
_cell.length_b   1.000
_cell.length_c   1.000
_cell.angle_alpha   90.00
_cell.angle_beta   90.00
_cell.angle_gamma   90.00
#
_symmetry.space_group_name_H-M   'P 1'
#
loop_
_entity.id
_entity.type
_entity.pdbx_description
1 polymer ?
#
loop_
_entity_poly.entity_id
_entity_poly.type
_entity_poly.pdbx_seq_one_letter_code
_entity_poly.pdbx_strand_id
1 'polypeptide(L)' 'MPERKKLLLRLDPDVYDAVAKWAADDLRSVNAQIEFALRLALKSAGRSPRRSPPAQDDD' A
#
# COMPACT_ATOMS: atom_id res chain seq x y z
N MET A 1 9.00 -2.83 -14.15
CA MET A 1 8.22 -3.14 -12.91
C MET A 1 6.79 -2.78 -13.23
N PRO A 2 5.77 -3.56 -12.83
CA PRO A 2 4.38 -3.20 -13.11
C PRO A 2 4.11 -1.76 -12.64
N GLU A 3 3.47 -0.97 -13.50
CA GLU A 3 3.19 0.42 -13.20
C GLU A 3 2.35 0.52 -11.91
N ARG A 4 2.80 1.37 -10.97
CA ARG A 4 2.08 1.58 -9.72
C ARG A 4 0.97 2.60 -9.96
N LYS A 5 -0.28 2.16 -9.81
CA LYS A 5 -1.43 3.07 -9.88
C LYS A 5 -1.33 4.13 -8.79
N LYS A 6 -1.26 5.41 -9.19
CA LYS A 6 -1.35 6.56 -8.27
C LYS A 6 -2.82 6.80 -7.92
N LEU A 7 -3.11 7.02 -6.64
CA LEU A 7 -4.44 7.38 -6.16
C LEU A 7 -4.35 8.48 -5.12
N LEU A 8 -5.32 9.39 -5.10
CA LEU A 8 -5.46 10.38 -4.03
C LEU A 8 -6.23 9.75 -2.88
N LEU A 9 -5.55 9.55 -1.75
CA LEU A 9 -6.15 8.96 -0.55
C LEU A 9 -6.52 10.07 0.43
N ARG A 10 -7.79 10.13 0.82
CA ARG A 10 -8.20 10.93 1.99
C ARG A 10 -8.06 10.05 3.22
N LEU A 11 -7.31 10.52 4.19
CA LEU A 11 -7.07 9.82 5.45
C LEU A 11 -7.36 10.78 6.60
N ASP A 12 -7.83 10.23 7.71
CA ASP A 12 -7.83 10.94 8.98
C ASP A 12 -6.37 11.32 9.33
N PRO A 13 -6.08 12.56 9.76
CA PRO A 13 -4.74 13.00 10.12
C PRO A 13 -4.07 12.15 11.20
N ASP A 14 -4.81 11.73 12.22
CA ASP A 14 -4.25 10.95 13.33
C ASP A 14 -3.85 9.54 12.86
N VAL A 15 -4.61 8.98 11.92
CA VAL A 15 -4.26 7.72 11.26
C VAL A 15 -3.00 7.87 10.41
N TYR A 16 -2.84 9.02 9.73
CA TYR A 16 -1.64 9.29 8.93
C TYR A 16 -0.40 9.31 9.81
N ASP A 17 -0.46 10.04 10.93
CA ASP A 17 0.66 10.19 11.86
C ASP A 17 1.06 8.84 12.47
N ALA A 18 0.08 8.02 12.86
CA ALA A 18 0.33 6.67 13.34
C ALA A 18 1.03 5.78 12.30
N VAL A 19 0.59 5.82 11.04
CA VAL A 19 1.21 5.08 9.94
C VAL A 19 2.61 5.61 9.62
N ALA A 20 2.80 6.93 9.64
CA ALA A 20 4.08 7.56 9.37
C ALA A 20 5.12 7.20 10.45
N LYS A 21 4.70 7.20 11.72
CA LYS A 21 5.54 6.74 12.83
C LYS A 21 5.93 5.26 12.66
N TRP A 22 4.97 4.39 12.36
CA TRP A 22 5.25 2.97 12.13
C TRP A 22 6.22 2.77 10.95
N ALA A 23 6.03 3.52 9.86
CA ALA A 23 6.93 3.48 8.71
C ALA A 23 8.36 3.89 9.09
N ALA A 24 8.51 4.93 9.91
CA ALA A 24 9.82 5.39 10.40
C ALA A 24 10.49 4.35 11.31
N ASP A 25 9.73 3.75 12.23
CA ASP A 25 10.22 2.70 13.14
C ASP A 25 10.71 1.46 12.33
N ASP A 26 10.09 1.16 11.18
CA ASP A 26 10.46 0.07 10.26
C ASP A 26 11.45 0.49 9.14
N LEU A 27 12.01 1.71 9.18
CA LEU A 27 12.92 2.28 8.17
C LEU A 27 12.38 2.19 6.73
N ARG A 28 11.09 2.50 6.53
CA ARG A 28 10.45 2.48 5.21
C ARG A 28 9.70 3.76 4.88
N SER A 29 9.34 3.91 3.61
CA SER A 29 8.45 5.00 3.19
C SER A 29 7.02 4.76 3.64
N VAL A 30 6.29 5.85 3.89
CA VAL A 30 4.85 5.81 4.23
C VAL A 30 4.05 5.03 3.18
N ASN A 31 4.32 5.23 1.89
CA ASN A 31 3.63 4.49 0.82
C ASN A 31 3.90 2.98 0.88
N ALA A 32 5.14 2.58 1.18
CA ALA A 32 5.46 1.16 1.36
C ALA A 32 4.79 0.56 2.61
N GLN A 33 4.63 1.36 3.68
CA GLN A 33 3.90 0.95 4.87
C GLN A 33 2.40 0.79 4.61
N ILE A 34 1.78 1.73 3.90
CA ILE A 34 0.37 1.67 3.49
C ILE A 34 0.12 0.43 2.64
N GLU A 35 0.96 0.17 1.63
CA GLU A 35 0.84 -1.01 0.77
C GLU A 35 0.95 -2.31 1.58
N PHE A 36 1.88 -2.38 2.52
CA PHE A 36 2.04 -3.52 3.42
C PHE A 36 0.79 -3.76 4.26
N ALA A 37 0.28 -2.71 4.91
CA ALA A 37 -0.90 -2.78 5.76
C ALA A 37 -2.15 -3.19 4.95
N LEU A 38 -2.33 -2.65 3.75
CA LEU A 38 -3.43 -3.02 2.85
C LEU A 38 -3.36 -4.49 2.43
N ARG A 39 -2.17 -4.99 2.07
CA ARG A 39 -1.99 -6.42 1.74
C ARG A 39 -2.29 -7.32 2.91
N LEU A 40 -1.87 -6.94 4.11
CA LEU A 40 -2.17 -7.68 5.33
C LEU A 40 -3.68 -7.71 5.60
N ALA A 41 -4.36 -6.56 5.50
CA ALA A 41 -5.81 -6.47 5.67
C ALA A 41 -6.58 -7.30 4.63
N LEU A 42 -6.19 -7.24 3.35
CA LEU A 42 -6.77 -8.04 2.29
C LEU A 42 -6.59 -9.54 2.54
N LYS A 43 -5.40 -9.95 2.98
CA LYS A 43 -5.13 -11.35 3.34
C LYS A 43 -6.01 -11.80 4.49
N SER A 44 -6.11 -11.02 5.55
CA SER A 44 -6.97 -11.30 6.72
C SER A 44 -8.45 -11.39 6.35
N ALA A 45 -8.88 -10.61 5.36
CA ALA A 45 -10.25 -10.65 4.83
C ALA A 45 -10.49 -11.79 3.81
N GLY A 46 -9.49 -12.63 3.52
CA GLY A 46 -9.60 -13.68 2.49
C GLY A 46 -9.66 -13.14 1.06
N ARG A 47 -9.22 -11.90 0.84
CA ARG A 47 -9.29 -11.17 -0.44
C ARG A 47 -7.92 -10.90 -1.05
N SER A 48 -6.95 -11.77 -0.79
CA SER A 48 -5.60 -11.64 -1.36
C SER A 48 -5.68 -11.47 -2.89
N PRO A 49 -4.99 -10.46 -3.47
CA PRO A 49 -5.01 -10.28 -4.91
C PRO A 49 -4.46 -11.55 -5.57
N ARG A 50 -5.19 -12.09 -6.55
CA ARG A 50 -4.62 -13.08 -7.46
C ARG A 50 -3.44 -12.41 -8.16
N ARG A 51 -2.32 -13.11 -8.31
CA ARG A 51 -1.10 -12.57 -8.93
C ARG A 51 -1.46 -12.06 -10.34
N SER A 52 -1.67 -10.75 -10.49
CA SER A 52 -1.85 -10.15 -11.81
C SER A 52 -0.53 -10.28 -12.57
N PRO A 53 -0.56 -10.64 -13.87
CA PRO A 53 0.58 -10.47 -14.75
C PRO A 53 1.09 -9.01 -14.64
N PRO A 54 2.40 -8.75 -14.83
CA PRO A 54 2.87 -7.38 -14.93
C PRO A 54 2.03 -6.66 -15.99
N ALA A 55 1.51 -5.48 -15.63
CA ALA A 55 0.79 -4.62 -16.57
C ALA A 55 1.66 -4.47 -17.82
N GLN A 56 1.11 -4.82 -18.99
CA GLN A 56 1.71 -4.48 -20.27
C GLN A 56 1.62 -2.97 -20.36
N ASP A 57 2.78 -2.33 -20.50
CA ASP A 57 2.89 -0.92 -20.79
C ASP A 57 2.33 -0.73 -22.21
N ASP A 58 1.07 -0.31 -22.33
CA ASP A 58 0.52 0.24 -23.57
C ASP A 58 1.04 1.68 -23.69
N ASP A 59 2.18 1.84 -24.38
CA ASP A 59 2.66 3.09 -24.97
C ASP A 59 2.58 2.99 -26.51
#